data_AF-A0A8T2SP13-F1
#
_entry.id   AF-A0A8T2SP13-F1
#
_cell.length_a   1.000
_cell.length_b   1.000
_cell.length_c   1.000
_cell.angle_alpha   90.00
_cell.angle_beta   90.00
_cell.angle_gamma   90.00
#
_symmetry.space_group_name_H-M   'P 1'
#
loop_
_entity.id
_entity.type
_entity.pdbx_description
1 polymer ?
#
loop_
_entity_poly.entity_id
_entity_poly.type
_entity_poly.pdbx_seq_one_letter_code
_entity_poly.pdbx_strand_id
1 'polypeptide(L)'
;MKTWDRTMRICRRRRGGIKIRGRSWITLLLLCSVVPPLLFYASSPPSRPSTFSHSPFSKTSCSHALCLHRSQFYSRSCYANCFPRIRGICFHASKVQICKDSVDVIEDNFMNFSDSFACEDSKNNLCAVPPIMRFHGERLTLRVVHSSFCVGHNQKWIRGLSMVADQRYLPYGKPNPHHEAEKLIPVLLMYQKFGELMNMTFYWFSSVNDVSKWAAGFMKAVSIGRIVRFLDLPKNDEPAICFEDAVTFSVPTNLWYIPDEGWNEWMRRTVLQHCSIPSDNASYPARTAVILDRHGGTRYLKNKRLVAETVRRVLNISVQQSFGGVGSFCEQVHAAATADLLVVPHGSQNTNLLFARPDAVVIEVFPYLYYTDALQNLTHAAHLKIYAILGKRPEKNFLMWIFSFLGWDRCFSLRWCRNYARSQPIVVDIGELERVLLHFSQGHLPPLASLT
;
A
#
# COMPACT_ATOMS: atom_id res chain seq x y z
N MET A 1 34.53 -10.74 42.43
CA MET A 1 34.98 -9.50 43.11
C MET A 1 34.00 -8.37 42.81
N LYS A 2 33.62 -7.63 43.87
CA LYS A 2 32.74 -6.46 43.93
C LYS A 2 31.22 -6.70 43.83
N THR A 3 30.70 -7.21 44.95
CA THR A 3 29.38 -6.92 45.54
C THR A 3 29.16 -5.41 45.73
N TRP A 4 27.94 -4.91 45.45
CA TRP A 4 27.47 -3.63 45.98
C TRP A 4 26.11 -3.81 46.66
N ASP A 5 26.20 -3.70 47.98
CA ASP A 5 25.17 -3.72 49.00
C ASP A 5 24.97 -2.28 49.46
N ARG A 6 23.74 -1.74 49.41
CA ARG A 6 23.37 -0.48 50.10
C ARG A 6 21.88 -0.36 50.36
N THR A 7 21.46 -1.18 51.31
CA THR A 7 20.79 -0.78 52.56
C THR A 7 19.83 0.41 52.54
N MET A 8 18.56 0.06 52.79
CA MET A 8 17.51 0.87 53.41
C MET A 8 17.99 1.74 54.58
N ARG A 9 17.64 3.04 54.58
CA ARG A 9 17.21 3.76 55.79
C ARG A 9 16.63 5.15 55.49
N ILE A 10 15.58 5.48 56.24
CA ILE A 10 15.05 6.82 56.56
C ILE A 10 13.92 7.36 55.65
N CYS A 11 12.68 7.04 56.04
CA CYS A 11 11.58 8.00 55.98
C CYS A 11 10.79 7.91 57.30
N ARG A 12 11.17 8.77 58.24
CA ARG A 12 10.55 8.93 59.55
C ARG A 12 9.26 9.76 59.38
N ARG A 13 8.13 9.15 59.74
CA ARG A 13 6.80 9.76 59.83
C ARG A 13 6.85 11.12 60.54
N ARG A 14 6.51 12.22 59.84
CA ARG A 14 5.95 13.43 60.46
C ARG A 14 4.42 13.34 60.35
N ARG A 15 3.76 13.13 61.49
CA ARG A 15 2.31 13.36 61.64
C ARG A 15 2.09 14.87 61.73
N GLY A 16 1.92 15.53 60.58
CA GLY A 16 1.36 16.88 60.51
C GLY A 16 -0.09 16.78 60.09
N GLY A 17 -1.02 17.23 60.94
CA GLY A 17 -2.44 17.28 60.63
C GLY A 17 -2.70 18.19 59.43
N ILE A 18 -3.10 17.60 58.31
CA ILE A 18 -3.51 18.34 57.11
C ILE A 18 -4.91 18.89 57.40
N LYS A 19 -5.00 20.20 57.68
CA LYS A 19 -6.26 20.95 57.64
C LYS A 19 -6.73 21.00 56.17
N ILE A 20 -7.59 20.05 55.79
CA ILE A 20 -8.27 20.06 54.49
C ILE A 20 -9.28 21.22 54.49
N ARG A 21 -8.86 22.39 54.00
CA ARG A 21 -9.74 23.52 53.71
C ARG A 21 -10.77 23.10 52.65
N GLY A 22 -12.05 23.39 52.90
CA GLY A 22 -13.23 22.97 52.11
C GLY A 22 -13.31 23.35 50.62
N ARG A 23 -12.22 23.81 49.99
CA ARG A 23 -12.13 23.99 48.53
C ARG A 23 -11.87 22.68 47.77
N SER A 24 -11.42 21.63 48.45
CA SER A 24 -11.09 20.35 47.81
C SER A 24 -12.33 19.54 47.38
N TRP A 25 -13.47 19.72 48.06
CA TRP A 25 -14.69 18.96 47.80
C TRP A 25 -15.40 19.41 46.52
N ILE A 26 -15.33 20.69 46.17
CA ILE A 26 -15.92 21.21 44.92
C ILE A 26 -15.19 20.66 43.70
N THR A 27 -13.85 20.60 43.74
CA THR A 27 -13.05 19.99 42.66
C THR A 27 -13.32 18.49 42.53
N LEU A 28 -13.49 17.78 43.66
CA LEU A 28 -13.82 16.35 43.65
C LEU A 28 -15.24 16.09 43.12
N LEU A 29 -16.22 16.93 43.47
CA LEU A 29 -17.60 16.86 42.97
C LEU A 29 -17.71 17.23 41.49
N LEU A 30 -16.94 18.20 41.01
CA LEU A 30 -16.83 18.53 39.58
C LEU A 30 -16.17 17.37 38.80
N LEU A 31 -15.11 16.77 39.34
CA LEU A 31 -14.53 15.55 38.77
C LEU A 31 -15.54 14.40 38.76
N CYS A 32 -16.28 14.16 39.84
CA CYS A 32 -17.27 13.08 39.91
C CYS A 32 -18.53 13.30 39.07
N SER A 33 -18.86 14.53 38.69
CA SER A 33 -20.02 14.83 37.82
C SER A 33 -19.66 14.84 36.34
N VAL A 34 -18.43 15.22 35.99
CA VAL A 34 -17.97 15.26 34.58
C VAL A 34 -17.36 13.93 34.13
N VAL A 35 -16.75 13.16 35.03
CA VAL A 35 -16.09 11.88 34.70
C VAL A 35 -17.07 10.78 34.25
N PRO A 36 -18.24 10.54 34.87
CA PRO A 36 -19.13 9.46 34.45
C PRO A 36 -19.74 9.65 33.05
N PRO A 37 -20.23 10.85 32.65
CA PRO A 37 -20.64 11.10 31.28
C PRO A 37 -19.49 10.96 30.28
N LEU A 38 -18.28 11.42 30.64
CA LEU A 38 -17.08 11.22 29.81
C LEU A 38 -16.72 9.74 29.67
N LEU A 39 -16.85 8.94 30.74
CA LEU A 39 -16.62 7.49 30.72
C LEU A 39 -17.68 6.75 29.89
N PHE A 40 -18.92 7.22 29.88
CA PHE A 40 -19.99 6.68 29.04
C PHE A 40 -19.82 7.03 27.55
N TYR A 41 -19.41 8.27 27.25
CA TYR A 41 -18.96 8.61 25.89
C TYR A 41 -17.67 7.86 25.50
N ALA A 42 -16.82 7.49 26.46
CA ALA A 42 -15.61 6.69 26.23
C ALA A 42 -15.87 5.18 26.02
N SER A 43 -17.04 4.68 26.42
CA SER A 43 -17.45 3.29 26.23
C SER A 43 -18.18 3.07 24.90
N SER A 44 -18.74 4.13 24.31
CA SER A 44 -19.31 4.06 22.97
C SER A 44 -18.20 3.90 21.93
N PRO A 45 -18.30 2.93 21.00
CA PRO A 45 -17.36 2.86 19.89
C PRO A 45 -17.46 4.15 19.07
N PRO A 46 -16.33 4.74 18.63
CA PRO A 46 -16.36 5.92 17.77
C PRO A 46 -17.13 5.60 16.50
N SER A 47 -17.81 6.61 15.96
CA SER A 47 -18.48 6.51 14.65
C SER A 47 -17.50 5.96 13.63
N ARG A 48 -17.99 5.07 12.76
CA ARG A 48 -17.18 4.51 11.67
C ARG A 48 -16.61 5.62 10.78
N PRO A 49 -15.47 5.40 10.10
CA PRO A 49 -14.95 6.35 9.12
C PRO A 49 -16.03 6.71 8.09
N SER A 50 -16.06 7.96 7.66
CA SER A 50 -17.05 8.46 6.69
C SER A 50 -17.01 7.73 5.34
N THR A 51 -15.84 7.25 4.93
CA THR A 51 -15.64 6.51 3.68
C THR A 51 -15.85 5.00 3.80
N PHE A 52 -16.17 4.49 5.00
CA PHE A 52 -16.28 3.06 5.22
C PHE A 52 -17.58 2.48 4.64
N SER A 53 -17.44 1.43 3.82
CA SER A 53 -18.55 0.64 3.27
C SER A 53 -18.36 -0.84 3.59
N HIS A 54 -19.47 -1.51 3.90
CA HIS A 54 -19.54 -2.97 3.98
C HIS A 54 -19.69 -3.64 2.63
N SER A 55 -20.24 -2.93 1.65
CA SER A 55 -20.48 -3.48 0.32
C SER A 55 -19.21 -3.40 -0.51
N PRO A 56 -18.90 -4.45 -1.30
CA PRO A 56 -17.86 -4.34 -2.32
C PRO A 56 -18.21 -3.20 -3.27
N PHE A 57 -17.19 -2.51 -3.77
CA PHE A 57 -17.38 -1.39 -4.69
C PHE A 57 -18.10 -1.89 -5.96
N SER A 58 -19.06 -1.11 -6.47
CA SER A 58 -19.71 -1.44 -7.74
C SER A 58 -18.66 -1.38 -8.85
N LYS A 59 -18.64 -2.37 -9.75
CA LYS A 59 -17.77 -2.35 -10.93
C LYS A 59 -17.94 -1.02 -11.66
N THR A 60 -16.94 -0.15 -11.59
CA THR A 60 -16.80 0.94 -12.55
C THR A 60 -16.30 0.30 -13.84
N SER A 61 -17.08 0.40 -14.92
CA SER A 61 -16.60 0.05 -16.25
C SER A 61 -15.50 1.06 -16.60
N CYS A 62 -14.26 0.57 -16.63
CA CYS A 62 -13.09 1.38 -16.94
C CYS A 62 -12.45 0.73 -18.16
N SER A 63 -12.62 1.33 -19.34
CA SER A 63 -12.00 0.85 -20.57
C SER A 63 -11.16 1.98 -21.16
N HIS A 64 -9.88 1.99 -20.78
CA HIS A 64 -8.96 2.96 -21.32
C HIS A 64 -7.58 2.33 -21.55
N ALA A 65 -7.02 2.55 -22.73
CA ALA A 65 -5.71 2.05 -23.09
C ALA A 65 -4.59 2.81 -22.36
N LEU A 66 -3.49 2.11 -22.03
CA LEU A 66 -2.22 2.73 -21.64
C LEU A 66 -1.81 3.77 -22.69
N CYS A 67 -1.35 4.94 -22.24
CA CYS A 67 -1.00 6.02 -23.15
C CYS A 67 0.26 6.76 -22.70
N LEU A 68 1.13 7.06 -23.66
CA LEU A 68 2.36 7.81 -23.46
C LEU A 68 2.23 9.20 -24.12
N HIS A 69 2.02 10.22 -23.30
CA HIS A 69 1.94 11.61 -23.72
C HIS A 69 3.33 12.29 -23.72
N ARG A 70 3.41 13.50 -24.27
CA ARG A 70 4.64 14.33 -24.30
C ARG A 70 5.17 14.64 -22.90
N SER A 71 4.28 14.78 -21.92
CA SER A 71 4.59 15.22 -20.54
C SER A 71 4.29 14.18 -19.46
N GLN A 72 3.65 13.06 -19.81
CA GLN A 72 3.33 12.02 -18.83
C GLN A 72 3.03 10.66 -19.46
N PHE A 73 3.13 9.62 -18.64
CA PHE A 73 2.62 8.29 -18.94
C PHE A 73 1.35 8.05 -18.12
N TYR A 74 0.27 7.68 -18.78
CA TYR A 74 -0.98 7.31 -18.15
C TYR A 74 -1.10 5.80 -18.10
N SER A 75 -1.28 5.26 -16.89
CA SER A 75 -1.75 3.89 -16.75
C SER A 75 -3.24 3.75 -17.05
N ARG A 76 -3.98 4.88 -17.21
CA ARG A 76 -5.43 4.96 -17.48
C ARG A 76 -6.25 3.85 -16.77
N SER A 77 -6.04 3.71 -15.47
CA SER A 77 -6.93 2.91 -14.63
C SER A 77 -8.28 3.62 -14.46
N CYS A 78 -9.17 3.11 -13.62
CA CYS A 78 -10.43 3.80 -13.28
C CYS A 78 -10.25 5.25 -12.80
N TYR A 79 -9.01 5.65 -12.49
CA TYR A 79 -8.64 6.99 -12.13
C TYR A 79 -7.51 7.48 -13.05
N ALA A 80 -7.39 8.80 -13.17
CA ALA A 80 -6.33 9.46 -13.94
C ALA A 80 -4.96 9.36 -13.27
N ASN A 81 -4.55 8.14 -12.90
CA ASN A 81 -3.21 7.85 -12.43
C ASN A 81 -2.22 8.06 -13.57
N CYS A 82 -1.20 8.85 -13.25
CA CYS A 82 -0.28 9.32 -14.25
C CYS A 82 1.10 9.54 -13.64
N PHE A 83 2.12 9.30 -14.44
CA PHE A 83 3.53 9.38 -14.07
C PHE A 83 4.17 10.49 -14.90
N PRO A 84 4.86 11.46 -14.29
CA PRO A 84 5.44 12.56 -15.06
C PRO A 84 6.57 12.07 -15.97
N ARG A 85 6.54 12.53 -17.22
CA ARG A 85 7.59 12.38 -18.22
C ARG A 85 8.37 13.69 -18.30
N ILE A 86 9.67 13.62 -18.07
CA ILE A 86 10.54 14.76 -17.88
C ILE A 86 11.65 14.68 -18.91
N ARG A 87 11.77 15.71 -19.76
CA ARG A 87 12.92 15.88 -20.65
C ARG A 87 14.03 16.59 -19.89
N GLY A 88 15.19 15.95 -19.76
CA GLY A 88 16.31 16.47 -18.98
C GLY A 88 16.07 16.39 -17.47
N ILE A 89 16.39 15.25 -16.88
CA ILE A 89 16.47 15.10 -15.41
C ILE A 89 17.86 14.60 -15.01
N CYS A 90 18.51 15.31 -14.09
CA CYS A 90 19.85 15.01 -13.61
C CYS A 90 19.85 14.70 -12.11
N PHE A 91 20.51 13.60 -11.75
CA PHE A 91 20.69 13.14 -10.39
C PHE A 91 22.10 13.50 -9.92
N HIS A 92 22.20 14.40 -8.95
CA HIS A 92 23.45 14.79 -8.29
C HIS A 92 23.51 14.19 -6.89
N ALA A 93 24.69 14.26 -6.26
CA ALA A 93 24.87 13.86 -4.86
C ALA A 93 23.95 14.59 -3.87
N SER A 94 23.60 15.85 -4.16
CA SER A 94 22.89 16.74 -3.22
C SER A 94 21.50 17.21 -3.69
N LYS A 95 21.12 16.96 -4.94
CA LYS A 95 19.85 17.42 -5.53
C LYS A 95 19.43 16.58 -6.74
N VAL A 96 18.15 16.62 -7.06
CA VAL A 96 17.63 16.22 -8.37
C VAL A 96 17.28 17.48 -9.13
N GLN A 97 17.79 17.63 -10.35
CA GLN A 97 17.63 18.83 -11.15
C GLN A 97 16.82 18.53 -12.41
N ILE A 98 15.82 19.35 -12.70
CA ILE A 98 15.04 19.30 -13.95
C ILE A 98 15.47 20.47 -14.84
N CYS A 99 15.78 20.16 -16.09
CA CYS A 99 16.24 21.08 -17.11
C CYS A 99 15.04 21.68 -17.84
N LYS A 100 14.95 23.01 -17.98
CA LYS A 100 13.79 23.66 -18.60
C LYS A 100 13.87 23.73 -20.14
N ASP A 101 15.07 23.73 -20.70
CA ASP A 101 15.31 24.22 -22.07
C ASP A 101 15.37 23.15 -23.19
N SER A 102 14.90 21.91 -22.95
CA SER A 102 14.84 20.88 -24.02
C SER A 102 13.44 20.70 -24.64
N VAL A 103 12.48 21.56 -24.30
CA VAL A 103 11.11 21.47 -24.83
C VAL A 103 11.01 22.03 -26.26
N ASP A 104 11.82 23.04 -26.63
CA ASP A 104 11.58 23.82 -27.85
C ASP A 104 12.39 23.39 -29.10
N VAL A 105 13.33 22.43 -29.00
CA VAL A 105 14.28 22.13 -30.13
C VAL A 105 14.06 20.75 -30.78
N ILE A 106 13.08 19.97 -30.32
CA ILE A 106 12.76 18.65 -30.91
C ILE A 106 11.26 18.59 -31.21
N GLU A 107 10.77 19.51 -32.04
CA GLU A 107 9.41 19.41 -32.61
C GLU A 107 9.37 18.65 -33.94
N ASP A 108 10.46 18.58 -34.72
CA ASP A 108 10.33 18.17 -36.13
C ASP A 108 10.58 16.69 -36.47
N ASN A 109 11.24 15.88 -35.62
CA ASN A 109 11.61 14.51 -36.00
C ASN A 109 10.90 13.38 -35.23
N PHE A 110 10.09 13.69 -34.21
CA PHE A 110 9.36 12.67 -33.44
C PHE A 110 7.86 12.58 -33.78
N MET A 111 7.36 13.48 -34.65
CA MET A 111 5.93 13.57 -34.98
C MET A 111 5.38 12.38 -35.78
N ASN A 112 6.20 11.59 -36.47
CA ASN A 112 5.67 10.48 -37.28
C ASN A 112 5.36 9.19 -36.49
N PHE A 113 5.65 9.14 -35.18
CA PHE A 113 5.33 7.99 -34.32
C PHE A 113 4.21 8.28 -33.30
N SER A 114 3.78 9.54 -33.15
CA SER A 114 2.85 9.94 -32.08
C SER A 114 1.37 9.80 -32.40
N ASP A 115 0.98 9.80 -33.68
CA ASP A 115 -0.45 9.86 -34.04
C ASP A 115 -1.20 8.54 -33.79
N SER A 116 -0.50 7.40 -33.74
CA SER A 116 -1.11 6.10 -33.40
C SER A 116 -1.26 5.86 -31.90
N PHE A 117 -0.72 6.73 -31.04
CA PHE A 117 -0.76 6.58 -29.58
C PHE A 117 -1.27 7.84 -28.85
N ALA A 118 -1.83 8.80 -29.59
CA ALA A 118 -2.33 10.04 -29.03
C ALA A 118 -3.44 9.76 -28.00
N CYS A 119 -3.19 10.19 -26.76
CA CYS A 119 -4.22 10.27 -25.75
C CYS A 119 -5.30 11.25 -26.23
N GLU A 120 -6.58 10.85 -26.25
CA GLU A 120 -7.67 11.85 -26.23
C GLU A 120 -7.38 12.86 -25.11
N ASP A 121 -7.39 14.15 -25.48
CA ASP A 121 -6.94 15.29 -24.67
C ASP A 121 -7.68 15.32 -23.32
N SER A 122 -7.08 14.73 -22.28
CA SER A 122 -7.48 14.99 -20.91
C SER A 122 -6.99 16.39 -20.53
N LYS A 123 -7.75 17.40 -20.94
CA LYS A 123 -7.51 18.78 -20.56
C LYS A 123 -7.41 18.87 -19.02
N ASN A 124 -6.25 19.33 -18.54
CA ASN A 124 -6.01 20.09 -17.30
C ASN A 124 -5.29 19.47 -16.09
N ASN A 125 -4.95 18.17 -16.04
CA ASN A 125 -4.19 17.65 -14.88
C ASN A 125 -2.83 17.07 -15.30
N LEU A 126 -1.82 17.94 -15.39
CA LEU A 126 -0.42 17.55 -15.49
C LEU A 126 0.00 16.77 -14.23
N CYS A 127 0.66 15.62 -14.41
CA CYS A 127 1.23 14.88 -13.29
C CYS A 127 2.33 15.73 -12.64
N ALA A 128 2.14 16.10 -11.38
CA ALA A 128 3.14 16.86 -10.66
C ALA A 128 4.37 16.00 -10.38
N VAL A 129 5.55 16.52 -10.69
CA VAL A 129 6.80 15.94 -10.22
C VAL A 129 6.86 16.06 -8.70
N PRO A 130 7.22 14.99 -7.97
CA PRO A 130 7.40 15.08 -6.53
C PRO A 130 8.44 16.16 -6.14
N PRO A 131 8.20 16.98 -5.10
CA PRO A 131 9.16 18.00 -4.68
C PRO A 131 10.43 17.43 -4.03
N ILE A 132 10.41 16.15 -3.67
CA ILE A 132 11.51 15.40 -3.08
C ILE A 132 11.55 13.99 -3.65
N MET A 133 12.76 13.46 -3.81
CA MET A 133 13.02 12.07 -4.16
C MET A 133 13.88 11.42 -3.07
N ARG A 134 13.75 10.10 -2.88
CA ARG A 134 14.46 9.37 -1.84
C ARG A 134 15.29 8.24 -2.44
N PHE A 135 16.49 8.02 -1.92
CA PHE A 135 17.46 7.12 -2.53
C PHE A 135 18.01 6.10 -1.52
N HIS A 136 18.69 5.08 -2.04
CA HIS A 136 19.44 4.12 -1.24
C HIS A 136 20.51 4.84 -0.38
N GLY A 137 20.82 4.27 0.79
CA GLY A 137 21.65 4.91 1.81
C GLY A 137 20.83 5.61 2.90
N GLU A 138 21.42 5.83 4.08
CA GLU A 138 20.70 6.30 5.27
C GLU A 138 19.96 7.62 5.02
N ARG A 139 18.63 7.54 4.85
CA ARG A 139 17.68 8.67 4.79
C ARG A 139 17.98 9.71 3.72
N LEU A 140 18.73 9.39 2.66
CA LEU A 140 19.06 10.35 1.63
C LEU A 140 17.79 10.79 0.88
N THR A 141 17.40 12.03 1.15
CA THR A 141 16.20 12.67 0.59
C THR A 141 16.65 13.94 -0.08
N LEU A 142 16.57 13.98 -1.40
CA LEU A 142 17.02 15.11 -2.20
C LEU A 142 15.82 15.95 -2.64
N ARG A 143 16.00 17.27 -2.66
CA ARG A 143 15.00 18.18 -3.23
C ARG A 143 15.07 18.10 -4.76
N VAL A 144 13.90 18.19 -5.39
CA VAL A 144 13.79 18.41 -6.82
C VAL A 144 13.82 19.92 -7.06
N VAL A 145 14.76 20.37 -7.89
CA VAL A 145 14.94 21.77 -8.26
C VAL A 145 14.77 21.95 -9.76
N HIS A 146 14.18 23.06 -10.17
CA HIS A 146 14.07 23.45 -11.56
C HIS A 146 15.19 24.42 -11.90
N SER A 147 15.87 24.19 -13.02
CA SER A 147 16.95 25.04 -13.54
C SER A 147 16.69 25.32 -15.01
N SER A 148 17.00 26.53 -15.48
CA SER A 148 16.99 26.85 -16.91
C SER A 148 17.98 25.96 -17.65
N PHE A 149 19.22 25.88 -17.14
CA PHE A 149 20.29 25.15 -17.79
C PHE A 149 20.72 23.91 -17.00
N CYS A 150 21.00 22.83 -17.72
CA CYS A 150 21.75 21.67 -17.25
C CYS A 150 23.12 21.61 -17.93
N VAL A 151 23.80 22.75 -18.06
CA VAL A 151 25.12 22.81 -18.68
C VAL A 151 26.18 22.67 -17.57
N GLY A 152 26.72 21.47 -17.42
CA GLY A 152 27.95 21.23 -16.69
C GLY A 152 28.85 20.36 -17.55
N HIS A 153 30.14 20.69 -17.64
CA HIS A 153 31.09 19.99 -18.52
C HIS A 153 31.32 18.51 -18.16
N ASN A 154 30.84 18.05 -16.99
CA ASN A 154 30.96 16.66 -16.50
C ASN A 154 29.58 16.06 -16.19
N GLN A 155 28.80 15.73 -17.22
CA GLN A 155 27.52 15.02 -17.08
C GLN A 155 27.49 13.75 -17.93
N LYS A 156 26.99 12.66 -17.35
CA LYS A 156 26.76 11.41 -18.06
C LYS A 156 25.32 11.36 -18.52
N TRP A 157 25.09 11.62 -19.81
CA TRP A 157 23.76 11.58 -20.42
C TRP A 157 23.39 10.17 -20.90
N ILE A 158 22.23 9.70 -20.46
CA ILE A 158 21.54 8.53 -20.96
C ILE A 158 20.52 9.01 -21.99
N ARG A 159 20.71 8.57 -23.24
CA ARG A 159 19.91 8.99 -24.39
C ARG A 159 18.63 8.19 -24.53
N GLY A 160 17.64 8.78 -25.19
CA GLY A 160 16.33 8.18 -25.43
C GLY A 160 15.42 8.13 -24.20
N LEU A 161 14.25 7.51 -24.38
CA LEU A 161 13.23 7.40 -23.32
C LEU A 161 13.59 6.31 -22.31
N SER A 162 13.79 6.74 -21.06
CA SER A 162 14.08 5.89 -19.93
C SER A 162 12.90 5.80 -18.96
N MET A 163 12.83 4.71 -18.21
CA MET A 163 11.97 4.57 -17.05
C MET A 163 12.83 4.76 -15.80
N VAL A 164 12.43 5.62 -14.87
CA VAL A 164 13.25 5.95 -13.70
C VAL A 164 12.43 5.83 -12.41
N ALA A 165 12.96 5.15 -11.40
CA ALA A 165 12.35 5.12 -10.08
C ALA A 165 13.36 5.44 -8.98
N ASP A 166 12.87 6.08 -7.95
CA ASP A 166 13.58 6.30 -6.69
C ASP A 166 13.10 5.27 -5.63
N GLN A 167 13.52 5.44 -4.38
CA GLN A 167 13.05 4.67 -3.22
C GLN A 167 11.96 5.41 -2.42
N ARG A 168 11.29 6.42 -2.99
CA ARG A 168 10.21 7.09 -2.26
C ARG A 168 9.12 6.07 -1.94
N TYR A 169 8.68 6.11 -0.69
CA TYR A 169 7.76 5.18 -0.03
C TYR A 169 8.36 3.82 0.41
N LEU A 170 9.56 3.44 -0.02
CA LEU A 170 10.23 2.26 0.55
C LEU A 170 10.74 2.55 1.97
N PRO A 171 10.36 1.76 2.99
CA PRO A 171 10.91 1.91 4.32
C PRO A 171 12.37 1.44 4.35
N TYR A 172 13.22 2.22 5.03
CA TYR A 172 14.65 1.91 5.14
C TYR A 172 14.89 0.55 5.79
N GLY A 173 15.72 -0.29 5.14
CA GLY A 173 16.07 -1.63 5.60
C GLY A 173 14.88 -2.58 5.74
N LYS A 174 13.72 -2.24 5.18
CA LYS A 174 12.50 -3.05 5.27
C LYS A 174 11.82 -3.04 3.90
N PRO A 175 12.13 -4.03 3.05
CA PRO A 175 11.48 -4.16 1.76
C PRO A 175 9.95 -4.15 1.90
N ASN A 176 9.26 -3.53 0.95
CA ASN A 176 7.82 -3.35 1.01
C ASN A 176 7.21 -3.69 -0.37
N PRO A 177 6.69 -4.92 -0.53
CA PRO A 177 6.15 -5.41 -1.79
C PRO A 177 5.13 -4.49 -2.45
N HIS A 178 4.31 -3.79 -1.65
CA HIS A 178 3.32 -2.85 -2.18
C HIS A 178 3.99 -1.68 -2.91
N HIS A 179 4.97 -1.01 -2.29
CA HIS A 179 5.63 0.14 -2.92
C HIS A 179 6.59 -0.27 -4.04
N GLU A 180 7.07 -1.51 -4.04
CA GLU A 180 7.80 -2.08 -5.17
C GLU A 180 6.86 -2.37 -6.33
N ALA A 181 5.66 -2.91 -6.07
CA ALA A 181 4.63 -3.13 -7.08
C ALA A 181 4.17 -1.82 -7.73
N GLU A 182 4.05 -0.74 -6.95
CA GLU A 182 3.75 0.62 -7.47
C GLU A 182 4.78 1.12 -8.49
N LYS A 183 5.98 0.53 -8.55
CA LYS A 183 7.02 0.85 -9.53
C LYS A 183 7.08 -0.19 -10.64
N LEU A 184 7.20 -1.46 -10.26
CA LEU A 184 7.46 -2.57 -11.18
C LEU A 184 6.28 -2.85 -12.11
N ILE A 185 5.03 -2.72 -11.64
CA ILE A 185 3.87 -3.01 -12.48
C ILE A 185 3.71 -1.93 -13.57
N PRO A 186 3.70 -0.62 -13.26
CA PRO A 186 3.70 0.40 -14.32
C PRO A 186 4.85 0.27 -15.33
N VAL A 187 6.06 -0.09 -14.87
CA VAL A 187 7.21 -0.38 -15.73
C VAL A 187 6.94 -1.56 -16.65
N LEU A 188 6.40 -2.66 -16.11
CA LEU A 188 6.01 -3.83 -16.90
C LEU A 188 5.00 -3.45 -17.99
N LEU A 189 3.95 -2.72 -17.61
CA LEU A 189 2.87 -2.32 -18.50
C LEU A 189 3.37 -1.39 -19.62
N MET A 190 4.18 -0.39 -19.26
CA MET A 190 4.80 0.51 -20.24
C MET A 190 5.73 -0.25 -21.19
N TYR A 191 6.54 -1.18 -20.66
CA TYR A 191 7.45 -1.98 -21.47
C TYR A 191 6.71 -2.94 -22.41
N GLN A 192 5.65 -3.60 -21.95
CA GLN A 192 4.82 -4.46 -22.79
C GLN A 192 4.14 -3.69 -23.92
N LYS A 193 3.68 -2.46 -23.64
CA LYS A 193 2.95 -1.66 -24.62
C LYS A 193 3.87 -0.95 -25.62
N PHE A 194 5.04 -0.46 -25.18
CA PHE A 194 5.89 0.44 -25.96
C PHE A 194 7.36 0.02 -26.02
N GLY A 195 7.79 -0.90 -25.16
CA GLY A 195 9.19 -1.17 -24.88
C GLY A 195 9.98 -1.77 -26.03
N GLU A 196 9.36 -2.69 -26.80
CA GLU A 196 10.02 -3.30 -27.97
C GLU A 196 10.27 -2.27 -29.09
N LEU A 197 9.41 -1.25 -29.19
CA LEU A 197 9.53 -0.19 -30.20
C LEU A 197 10.56 0.88 -29.82
N MET A 198 10.76 1.14 -28.52
CA MET A 198 11.55 2.28 -28.03
C MET A 198 12.84 1.89 -27.29
N ASN A 199 13.19 0.60 -27.22
CA ASN A 199 14.39 0.09 -26.54
C ASN A 199 14.58 0.65 -25.12
N MET A 200 13.51 0.67 -24.33
CA MET A 200 13.49 1.33 -23.02
C MET A 200 14.25 0.52 -21.95
N THR A 201 15.01 1.23 -21.11
CA THR A 201 15.65 0.67 -19.91
C THR A 201 15.03 1.26 -18.65
N PHE A 202 14.83 0.41 -17.63
CA PHE A 202 14.36 0.82 -16.32
C PHE A 202 15.54 1.02 -15.37
N TYR A 203 15.78 2.26 -14.97
CA TYR A 203 16.80 2.64 -14.01
C TYR A 203 16.17 2.85 -12.64
N TRP A 204 16.56 2.00 -11.70
CA TRP A 204 16.06 2.07 -10.33
C TRP A 204 17.18 2.50 -9.40
N PHE A 205 17.04 3.66 -8.79
CA PHE A 205 17.99 4.15 -7.80
C PHE A 205 17.84 3.40 -6.46
N SER A 206 18.27 2.14 -6.46
CA SER A 206 18.16 1.19 -5.37
C SER A 206 19.32 0.18 -5.47
N SER A 207 19.50 -0.64 -4.43
CA SER A 207 20.40 -1.79 -4.48
C SER A 207 19.62 -3.09 -4.75
N VAL A 208 20.24 -4.06 -5.42
CA VAL A 208 19.71 -5.42 -5.57
C VAL A 208 19.44 -6.06 -4.20
N ASN A 209 20.28 -5.75 -3.21
CA ASN A 209 20.17 -6.28 -1.85
C ASN A 209 18.98 -5.71 -1.07
N ASP A 210 18.44 -4.57 -1.51
CA ASP A 210 17.30 -3.90 -0.88
C ASP A 210 15.95 -4.38 -1.42
N VAL A 211 15.96 -5.05 -2.57
CA VAL A 211 14.75 -5.53 -3.23
C VAL A 211 14.19 -6.73 -2.46
N SER A 212 12.89 -6.73 -2.21
CA SER A 212 12.25 -7.86 -1.54
C SER A 212 12.32 -9.14 -2.37
N LYS A 213 12.21 -10.29 -1.70
CA LYS A 213 12.01 -11.57 -2.38
C LYS A 213 10.79 -11.55 -3.31
N TRP A 214 9.77 -10.74 -2.98
CA TRP A 214 8.59 -10.57 -3.81
C TRP A 214 8.95 -9.87 -5.12
N ALA A 215 9.62 -8.72 -5.06
CA ALA A 215 9.98 -7.96 -6.25
C ALA A 215 11.01 -8.68 -7.13
N ALA A 216 12.00 -9.34 -6.52
CA ALA A 216 12.96 -10.16 -7.25
C ALA A 216 12.28 -11.32 -8.00
N GLY A 217 11.37 -12.03 -7.33
CA GLY A 217 10.61 -13.11 -7.96
C GLY A 217 9.62 -12.62 -9.01
N PHE A 218 8.95 -11.49 -8.77
CA PHE A 218 8.07 -10.86 -9.75
C PHE A 218 8.85 -10.49 -11.03
N MET A 219 9.98 -9.79 -10.91
CA MET A 219 10.82 -9.43 -12.07
C MET A 219 11.27 -10.65 -12.87
N LYS A 220 11.55 -11.77 -12.20
CA LYS A 220 11.88 -13.04 -12.83
C LYS A 220 10.67 -13.65 -13.55
N ALA A 221 9.50 -13.67 -12.90
CA ALA A 221 8.28 -14.25 -13.43
C ALA A 221 7.81 -13.55 -14.71
N VAL A 222 7.88 -12.22 -14.76
CA VAL A 222 7.46 -11.42 -15.93
C VAL A 222 8.61 -11.06 -16.87
N SER A 223 9.80 -11.65 -16.67
CA SER A 223 11.00 -11.47 -17.52
C SER A 223 11.48 -10.02 -17.72
N ILE A 224 11.14 -9.09 -16.81
CA ILE A 224 11.61 -7.69 -16.90
C ILE A 224 13.00 -7.48 -16.31
N GLY A 225 13.58 -8.47 -15.61
CA GLY A 225 14.93 -8.35 -15.04
C GLY A 225 15.98 -7.90 -16.06
N ARG A 226 15.83 -8.26 -17.35
CA ARG A 226 16.75 -7.88 -18.43
C ARG A 226 16.83 -6.38 -18.69
N ILE A 227 15.76 -5.62 -18.41
CA ILE A 227 15.70 -4.17 -18.63
C ILE A 227 15.95 -3.37 -17.36
N VAL A 228 16.08 -4.02 -16.20
CA VAL A 228 16.33 -3.31 -14.94
C VAL A 228 17.82 -3.04 -14.76
N ARG A 229 18.16 -1.80 -14.42
CA ARG A 229 19.50 -1.35 -14.06
C ARG A 229 19.42 -0.66 -12.71
N PHE A 230 20.09 -1.23 -11.71
CA PHE A 230 20.22 -0.60 -10.41
C PHE A 230 21.31 0.46 -10.46
N LEU A 231 21.02 1.63 -9.89
CA LEU A 231 21.94 2.76 -9.83
C LEU A 231 22.10 3.24 -8.39
N ASP A 232 23.32 3.59 -8.02
CA ASP A 232 23.57 4.42 -6.86
C ASP A 232 23.49 5.90 -7.25
N LEU A 233 23.26 6.76 -6.26
CA LEU A 233 23.44 8.19 -6.47
C LEU A 233 24.92 8.51 -6.68
N PRO A 234 25.25 9.45 -7.57
CA PRO A 234 26.61 9.93 -7.71
C PRO A 234 27.14 10.50 -6.39
N LYS A 235 28.42 10.25 -6.11
CA LYS A 235 29.15 10.94 -5.03
C LYS A 235 29.45 12.39 -5.41
N ASN A 236 29.93 13.18 -4.45
CA ASN A 236 30.19 14.61 -4.65
C ASN A 236 31.26 14.90 -5.73
N ASP A 237 32.18 13.98 -5.95
CA ASP A 237 33.26 14.02 -6.94
C ASP A 237 32.89 13.35 -8.27
N GLU A 238 31.74 12.70 -8.34
CA GLU A 238 31.28 11.99 -9.53
C GLU A 238 30.37 12.88 -10.39
N PRO A 239 30.41 12.72 -11.73
CA PRO A 239 29.52 13.45 -12.63
C PRO A 239 28.05 13.08 -12.36
N ALA A 240 27.17 14.05 -12.58
CA ALA A 240 25.73 13.79 -12.48
C ALA A 240 25.28 12.77 -13.53
N ILE A 241 24.32 11.91 -13.17
CA ILE A 241 23.65 11.00 -14.11
C ILE A 241 22.42 11.74 -14.64
N CYS A 242 22.40 12.02 -15.93
CA CYS A 242 21.34 12.76 -16.60
C CYS A 242 20.59 11.86 -17.59
N PHE A 243 19.28 12.04 -17.67
CA PHE A 243 18.42 11.35 -18.62
C PHE A 243 17.84 12.38 -19.59
N GLU A 244 17.98 12.10 -20.89
CA GLU A 244 17.43 12.95 -21.96
C GLU A 244 15.91 13.02 -21.89
N ASP A 245 15.25 11.88 -21.68
CA ASP A 245 13.81 11.78 -21.51
C ASP A 245 13.49 10.63 -20.54
N ALA A 246 12.68 10.90 -19.52
CA ALA A 246 12.42 9.93 -18.46
C ALA A 246 10.97 9.97 -17.94
N VAL A 247 10.30 8.82 -17.91
CA VAL A 247 9.08 8.63 -17.11
C VAL A 247 9.48 8.26 -15.69
N THR A 248 9.01 9.03 -14.69
CA THR A 248 9.37 8.79 -13.28
C THR A 248 8.27 8.08 -12.48
N PHE A 249 8.61 6.96 -11.85
CA PHE A 249 7.72 6.13 -11.03
C PHE A 249 7.88 6.42 -9.53
N SER A 250 7.86 7.71 -9.19
CA SER A 250 8.07 8.23 -7.83
C SER A 250 6.80 8.76 -7.16
N VAL A 251 5.69 8.83 -7.90
CA VAL A 251 4.39 9.24 -7.37
C VAL A 251 3.63 8.04 -6.78
N PRO A 252 2.87 8.23 -5.69
CA PRO A 252 2.01 7.18 -5.16
C PRO A 252 0.84 6.95 -6.12
N THR A 253 0.35 5.72 -6.18
CA THR A 253 -0.72 5.33 -7.11
C THR A 253 -1.99 4.93 -6.37
N ASN A 254 -1.91 4.76 -5.05
CA ASN A 254 -2.98 4.20 -4.22
C ASN A 254 -3.52 2.87 -4.78
N LEU A 255 -2.65 1.97 -5.26
CA LEU A 255 -3.01 0.68 -5.88
C LEU A 255 -3.78 0.75 -7.22
N TRP A 256 -4.04 1.95 -7.76
CA TRP A 256 -4.63 2.14 -9.09
C TRP A 256 -3.60 1.99 -10.24
N TYR A 257 -2.49 1.27 -10.03
CA TYR A 257 -1.47 1.06 -11.06
C TYR A 257 -1.80 -0.04 -12.07
N ILE A 258 -2.88 -0.79 -11.85
CA ILE A 258 -3.38 -1.77 -12.81
C ILE A 258 -4.58 -1.17 -13.56
N PRO A 259 -4.50 -1.06 -14.90
CA PRO A 259 -5.52 -0.36 -15.68
C PRO A 259 -6.89 -1.02 -15.56
N ASP A 260 -6.94 -2.31 -15.86
CA ASP A 260 -8.17 -3.07 -16.06
C ASP A 260 -7.98 -4.57 -15.74
N GLU A 261 -9.07 -5.31 -15.88
CA GLU A 261 -9.13 -6.77 -15.73
C GLU A 261 -8.18 -7.49 -16.69
N GLY A 262 -8.13 -7.08 -17.97
CA GLY A 262 -7.35 -7.76 -18.99
C GLY A 262 -5.85 -7.74 -18.70
N TRP A 263 -5.33 -6.58 -18.28
CA TRP A 263 -3.93 -6.45 -17.85
C TRP A 263 -3.64 -7.25 -16.58
N ASN A 264 -4.56 -7.25 -15.61
CA ASN A 264 -4.38 -8.06 -14.42
C ASN A 264 -4.38 -9.55 -14.73
N GLU A 265 -5.32 -10.02 -15.55
CA GLU A 265 -5.48 -11.42 -15.92
C GLU A 265 -4.28 -11.94 -16.71
N TRP A 266 -3.76 -11.14 -17.65
CA TRP A 266 -2.50 -11.45 -18.33
C TRP A 266 -1.33 -11.58 -17.34
N MET A 267 -1.16 -10.60 -16.44
CA MET A 267 -0.09 -10.60 -15.44
C MET A 267 -0.23 -11.79 -14.48
N ARG A 268 -1.45 -12.06 -14.03
CA ARG A 268 -1.82 -13.18 -13.15
C ARG A 268 -1.44 -14.50 -13.79
N ARG A 269 -1.92 -14.79 -15.01
CA ARG A 269 -1.57 -16.03 -15.73
C ARG A 269 -0.07 -16.19 -15.91
N THR A 270 0.64 -15.12 -16.26
CA THR A 270 2.10 -15.14 -16.41
C THR A 270 2.80 -15.56 -15.10
N VAL A 271 2.38 -14.97 -13.97
CA VAL A 271 2.95 -15.28 -12.66
C VAL A 271 2.56 -16.68 -12.18
N LEU A 272 1.29 -17.08 -12.34
CA LEU A 272 0.82 -18.40 -11.95
C LEU A 272 1.51 -19.50 -12.75
N GLN A 273 1.69 -19.31 -14.05
CA GLN A 273 2.45 -20.22 -14.91
C GLN A 273 3.90 -20.34 -14.44
N HIS A 274 4.58 -19.22 -14.15
CA HIS A 274 5.94 -19.24 -13.62
C HIS A 274 6.05 -20.05 -12.31
N CYS A 275 5.03 -19.94 -11.47
CA CYS A 275 4.97 -20.63 -10.18
C CYS A 275 4.34 -22.02 -10.23
N SER A 276 3.96 -22.52 -11.41
CA SER A 276 3.26 -23.80 -11.58
C SER A 276 1.98 -23.93 -10.74
N ILE A 277 1.24 -22.82 -10.61
CA ILE A 277 -0.04 -22.76 -9.91
C ILE A 277 -1.17 -22.77 -10.95
N PRO A 278 -2.21 -23.62 -10.81
CA PRO A 278 -3.37 -23.59 -11.70
C PRO A 278 -4.10 -22.24 -11.68
N SER A 279 -4.52 -21.78 -12.86
CA SER A 279 -5.29 -20.56 -13.03
C SER A 279 -6.79 -20.87 -13.00
N ASP A 280 -7.33 -21.07 -11.79
CA ASP A 280 -8.74 -21.40 -11.58
C ASP A 280 -9.52 -20.19 -11.05
N ASN A 281 -10.83 -20.15 -11.33
CA ASN A 281 -11.75 -19.26 -10.62
C ASN A 281 -12.03 -19.77 -9.22
N ALA A 282 -12.39 -18.85 -8.31
CA ALA A 282 -12.84 -19.22 -6.97
C ALA A 282 -14.12 -20.05 -7.06
N SER A 283 -14.22 -21.09 -6.23
CA SER A 283 -15.44 -21.87 -6.15
C SER A 283 -16.55 -21.08 -5.45
N TYR A 284 -17.78 -21.24 -5.93
CA TYR A 284 -18.97 -20.81 -5.22
C TYR A 284 -19.97 -21.97 -5.07
N PRO A 285 -20.45 -22.29 -3.85
CA PRO A 285 -20.01 -21.75 -2.56
C PRO A 285 -18.51 -21.96 -2.31
N ALA A 286 -17.89 -21.08 -1.51
CA ALA A 286 -16.48 -21.21 -1.16
C ALA A 286 -16.23 -22.58 -0.52
N ARG A 287 -15.10 -23.23 -0.85
CA ARG A 287 -14.73 -24.56 -0.34
C ARG A 287 -13.52 -24.49 0.58
N THR A 288 -12.66 -23.50 0.36
CA THR A 288 -11.44 -23.27 1.12
C THR A 288 -11.36 -21.84 1.62
N ALA A 289 -10.85 -21.68 2.83
CA ALA A 289 -10.47 -20.39 3.37
C ALA A 289 -9.02 -20.39 3.86
N VAL A 290 -8.36 -19.25 3.70
CA VAL A 290 -7.02 -19.00 4.25
C VAL A 290 -7.07 -17.77 5.14
N ILE A 291 -6.63 -17.93 6.38
CA ILE A 291 -6.27 -16.80 7.25
C ILE A 291 -4.82 -16.47 6.95
N LEU A 292 -4.59 -15.45 6.12
CA LEU A 292 -3.26 -15.05 5.69
C LEU A 292 -2.77 -13.94 6.62
N ASP A 293 -2.20 -14.33 7.75
CA ASP A 293 -1.73 -13.41 8.80
C ASP A 293 -0.37 -12.80 8.43
N ARG A 294 0.06 -11.79 9.16
CA ARG A 294 1.38 -11.19 8.96
C ARG A 294 2.46 -11.96 9.71
N HIS A 295 3.56 -12.29 9.04
CA HIS A 295 4.75 -12.77 9.74
C HIS A 295 5.52 -11.62 10.38
N GLY A 296 5.47 -11.57 11.72
CA GLY A 296 6.16 -10.55 12.50
C GLY A 296 5.61 -9.13 12.33
N GLY A 297 6.33 -8.18 12.94
CA GLY A 297 5.84 -6.82 13.10
C GLY A 297 4.63 -6.75 14.03
N THR A 298 3.99 -5.58 14.10
CA THR A 298 2.95 -5.34 15.11
C THR A 298 1.53 -5.49 14.61
N ARG A 299 1.30 -5.60 13.29
CA ARG A 299 -0.02 -5.69 12.65
C ARG A 299 -0.48 -7.13 12.39
N TYR A 300 -0.24 -8.04 13.33
CA TYR A 300 -0.73 -9.42 13.23
C TYR A 300 -2.14 -9.54 13.81
N LEU A 301 -2.87 -10.59 13.42
CA LEU A 301 -4.18 -10.94 13.95
C LEU A 301 -4.05 -11.58 15.33
N LYS A 302 -4.32 -10.81 16.39
CA LYS A 302 -4.15 -11.26 17.79
C LYS A 302 -5.07 -12.42 18.15
N ASN A 303 -6.29 -12.43 17.64
CA ASN A 303 -7.32 -13.46 17.89
C ASN A 303 -7.53 -14.40 16.70
N LYS A 304 -6.48 -14.68 15.90
CA LYS A 304 -6.58 -15.50 14.67
C LYS A 304 -7.21 -16.88 14.85
N ARG A 305 -7.04 -17.52 16.01
CA ARG A 305 -7.69 -18.80 16.32
C ARG A 305 -9.22 -18.68 16.31
N LEU A 306 -9.75 -17.65 16.98
CA LEU A 306 -11.20 -17.37 17.02
C LEU A 306 -11.72 -16.98 15.63
N VAL A 307 -10.92 -16.26 14.84
CA VAL A 307 -11.26 -15.94 13.44
C VAL A 307 -11.42 -17.23 12.63
N ALA A 308 -10.44 -18.14 12.69
CA ALA A 308 -10.49 -19.40 11.96
C ALA A 308 -11.65 -20.29 12.41
N GLU A 309 -11.92 -20.36 13.73
CA GLU A 309 -13.06 -21.08 14.28
C GLU A 309 -14.39 -20.50 13.81
N THR A 310 -14.51 -19.17 13.74
CA THR A 310 -15.71 -18.48 13.25
C THR A 310 -15.96 -18.77 11.78
N VAL A 311 -14.93 -18.64 10.94
CA VAL A 311 -15.05 -18.95 9.50
C VAL A 311 -15.47 -20.40 9.28
N ARG A 312 -14.81 -21.35 9.98
CA ARG A 312 -15.14 -22.77 9.91
C ARG A 312 -16.59 -23.05 10.34
N ARG A 313 -17.02 -22.46 11.45
CA ARG A 313 -18.38 -22.65 12.00
C ARG A 313 -19.45 -22.07 11.09
N VAL A 314 -19.28 -20.85 10.59
CA VAL A 314 -20.31 -20.13 9.83
C VAL A 314 -20.45 -20.66 8.40
N LEU A 315 -19.32 -20.98 7.75
CA LEU A 315 -19.33 -21.42 6.35
C LEU A 315 -19.25 -22.94 6.17
N ASN A 316 -18.92 -23.69 7.23
CA ASN A 316 -18.68 -25.14 7.18
C ASN A 316 -17.61 -25.55 6.15
N ILE A 317 -16.48 -24.84 6.12
CA ILE A 317 -15.38 -25.05 5.17
C ILE A 317 -14.04 -25.32 5.84
N SER A 318 -13.09 -25.87 5.07
CA SER A 318 -11.70 -26.00 5.51
C SER A 318 -11.05 -24.62 5.66
N VAL A 319 -10.33 -24.41 6.77
CA VAL A 319 -9.62 -23.16 7.04
C VAL A 319 -8.17 -23.46 7.32
N GLN A 320 -7.28 -22.94 6.47
CA GLN A 320 -5.84 -22.99 6.63
C GLN A 320 -5.34 -21.68 7.23
N GLN A 321 -4.25 -21.75 8.01
CA GLN A 321 -3.55 -20.56 8.49
C GLN A 321 -2.22 -20.49 7.76
N SER A 322 -1.92 -19.33 7.20
CA SER A 322 -0.65 -19.06 6.51
C SER A 322 -0.13 -17.68 6.90
N PHE A 323 1.07 -17.36 6.43
CA PHE A 323 1.69 -16.07 6.68
C PHE A 323 2.08 -15.36 5.38
N GLY A 324 1.62 -14.12 5.23
CA GLY A 324 2.02 -13.26 4.13
C GLY A 324 3.46 -12.78 4.27
N GLY A 325 4.17 -12.72 3.13
CA GLY A 325 5.54 -12.21 3.05
C GLY A 325 6.64 -13.17 3.53
N VAL A 326 6.32 -14.44 3.76
CA VAL A 326 7.28 -15.49 4.13
C VAL A 326 7.56 -16.38 2.93
N GLY A 327 8.80 -16.87 2.84
CA GLY A 327 9.21 -17.78 1.77
C GLY A 327 9.67 -17.07 0.50
N SER A 328 9.86 -17.88 -0.53
CA SER A 328 10.06 -17.49 -1.92
C SER A 328 8.84 -16.74 -2.47
N PHE A 329 9.02 -16.09 -3.63
CA PHE A 329 7.92 -15.42 -4.32
C PHE A 329 6.75 -16.36 -4.63
N CYS A 330 7.02 -17.55 -5.16
CA CYS A 330 5.96 -18.49 -5.52
C CYS A 330 5.21 -19.05 -4.31
N GLU A 331 5.87 -19.28 -3.17
CA GLU A 331 5.18 -19.64 -1.92
C GLU A 331 4.25 -18.52 -1.45
N GLN A 332 4.67 -17.25 -1.58
CA GLN A 332 3.85 -16.09 -1.25
C GLN A 332 2.64 -15.94 -2.18
N VAL A 333 2.81 -16.18 -3.48
CA VAL A 333 1.73 -16.17 -4.48
C VAL A 333 0.75 -17.32 -4.21
N HIS A 334 1.26 -18.54 -3.98
CA HIS A 334 0.45 -19.73 -3.73
C HIS A 334 -0.52 -19.55 -2.56
N ALA A 335 -0.08 -18.89 -1.48
CA ALA A 335 -0.92 -18.62 -0.31
C ALA A 335 -2.15 -17.75 -0.61
N ALA A 336 -2.11 -16.90 -1.65
CA ALA A 336 -3.24 -16.09 -2.10
C ALA A 336 -4.01 -16.73 -3.28
N ALA A 337 -3.30 -17.42 -4.18
CA ALA A 337 -3.84 -17.91 -5.45
C ALA A 337 -4.69 -19.20 -5.35
N THR A 338 -4.75 -19.84 -4.19
CA THR A 338 -5.37 -21.18 -4.03
C THR A 338 -6.61 -21.18 -3.13
N ALA A 339 -6.99 -20.03 -2.58
CA ALA A 339 -8.11 -19.89 -1.66
C ALA A 339 -9.35 -19.29 -2.34
N ASP A 340 -10.54 -19.77 -1.99
CA ASP A 340 -11.80 -19.13 -2.42
C ASP A 340 -12.15 -17.94 -1.51
N LEU A 341 -11.77 -18.03 -0.22
CA LEU A 341 -11.93 -16.97 0.77
C LEU A 341 -10.61 -16.66 1.50
N LEU A 342 -10.28 -15.38 1.62
CA LEU A 342 -9.09 -14.89 2.31
C LEU A 342 -9.52 -13.97 3.46
N VAL A 343 -9.00 -14.21 4.66
CA VAL A 343 -9.05 -13.22 5.75
C VAL A 343 -7.65 -12.68 5.97
N VAL A 344 -7.46 -11.39 5.72
CA VAL A 344 -6.15 -10.74 5.70
C VAL A 344 -6.13 -9.55 6.67
N PRO A 345 -5.06 -9.36 7.47
CA PRO A 345 -4.82 -8.08 8.11
C PRO A 345 -4.39 -7.05 7.05
N HIS A 346 -4.78 -5.79 7.23
CA HIS A 346 -4.34 -4.71 6.36
C HIS A 346 -2.81 -4.55 6.37
N GLY A 347 -2.17 -4.69 5.19
CA GLY A 347 -0.73 -4.54 5.06
C GLY A 347 -0.22 -4.70 3.64
N SER A 348 1.08 -4.42 3.46
CA SER A 348 1.73 -4.44 2.15
C SER A 348 1.86 -5.82 1.53
N GLN A 349 1.80 -6.88 2.34
CA GLN A 349 1.81 -8.27 1.87
C GLN A 349 0.56 -8.61 1.04
N ASN A 350 -0.51 -7.82 1.16
CA ASN A 350 -1.74 -8.00 0.40
C ASN A 350 -1.56 -7.67 -1.10
N THR A 351 -0.36 -7.23 -1.52
CA THR A 351 0.01 -7.15 -2.95
C THR A 351 -0.16 -8.50 -3.66
N ASN A 352 -0.02 -9.63 -2.96
CA ASN A 352 -0.27 -10.95 -3.55
C ASN A 352 -1.74 -11.20 -3.92
N LEU A 353 -2.68 -10.38 -3.45
CA LEU A 353 -4.08 -10.48 -3.86
C LEU A 353 -4.27 -10.20 -5.36
N LEU A 354 -3.30 -9.54 -6.01
CA LEU A 354 -3.25 -9.43 -7.47
C LEU A 354 -3.22 -10.77 -8.20
N PHE A 355 -2.85 -11.84 -7.49
CA PHE A 355 -2.75 -13.20 -8.00
C PHE A 355 -3.78 -14.15 -7.36
N ALA A 356 -4.72 -13.64 -6.56
CA ALA A 356 -5.82 -14.43 -6.05
C ALA A 356 -6.72 -14.90 -7.21
N ARG A 357 -7.52 -15.95 -6.97
CA ARG A 357 -8.47 -16.45 -7.97
C ARG A 357 -9.49 -15.37 -8.33
N PRO A 358 -9.90 -15.25 -9.61
CA PRO A 358 -11.06 -14.43 -9.95
C PRO A 358 -12.27 -14.84 -9.10
N ASP A 359 -13.08 -13.86 -8.71
CA ASP A 359 -14.27 -13.98 -7.86
C ASP A 359 -14.01 -14.41 -6.41
N ALA A 360 -12.75 -14.53 -5.99
CA ALA A 360 -12.41 -14.80 -4.59
C ALA A 360 -12.92 -13.69 -3.66
N VAL A 361 -13.29 -14.09 -2.45
CA VAL A 361 -13.71 -13.17 -1.39
C VAL A 361 -12.52 -12.83 -0.51
N VAL A 362 -12.30 -11.55 -0.28
CA VAL A 362 -11.28 -11.06 0.65
C VAL A 362 -11.96 -10.29 1.76
N ILE A 363 -11.71 -10.69 3.01
CA ILE A 363 -12.11 -9.95 4.20
C ILE A 363 -10.85 -9.30 4.75
N GLU A 364 -10.70 -8.00 4.49
CA GLU A 364 -9.60 -7.20 5.01
C GLU A 364 -9.93 -6.64 6.40
N VAL A 365 -9.06 -6.92 7.37
CA VAL A 365 -9.23 -6.44 8.74
C VAL A 365 -8.21 -5.35 9.06
N PHE A 366 -8.72 -4.20 9.49
CA PHE A 366 -7.93 -3.02 9.80
C PHE A 366 -7.56 -2.91 11.28
N PRO A 367 -6.40 -2.32 11.63
CA PRO A 367 -6.15 -1.89 13.00
C PRO A 367 -7.18 -0.87 13.47
N TYR A 368 -7.50 -0.88 14.77
CA TYR A 368 -8.42 0.08 15.37
C TYR A 368 -7.93 1.53 15.17
N LEU A 369 -8.80 2.43 14.72
CA LEU A 369 -8.51 3.83 14.33
C LEU A 369 -7.56 4.02 13.15
N TYR A 370 -7.40 3.00 12.29
CA TYR A 370 -6.66 3.10 11.04
C TYR A 370 -7.48 2.52 9.90
N TYR A 371 -7.85 3.33 8.91
CA TYR A 371 -8.62 2.84 7.75
C TYR A 371 -8.15 3.52 6.47
N THR A 372 -8.09 2.75 5.38
CA THR A 372 -7.88 3.24 4.02
C THR A 372 -8.60 2.30 3.07
N ASP A 373 -9.16 2.86 2.01
CA ASP A 373 -9.84 2.17 0.93
C ASP A 373 -8.88 1.69 -0.17
N ALA A 374 -7.56 1.88 -0.02
CA ALA A 374 -6.61 1.62 -1.10
C ALA A 374 -6.72 0.22 -1.72
N LEU A 375 -6.99 -0.83 -0.93
CA LEU A 375 -7.13 -2.18 -1.49
C LEU A 375 -8.41 -2.40 -2.29
N GLN A 376 -9.45 -1.61 -2.05
CA GLN A 376 -10.66 -1.67 -2.85
C GLN A 376 -10.36 -1.33 -4.31
N ASN A 377 -9.29 -0.58 -4.55
CA ASN A 377 -8.78 -0.25 -5.88
C ASN A 377 -8.15 -1.46 -6.60
N LEU A 378 -8.10 -2.63 -5.98
CA LEU A 378 -7.78 -3.88 -6.66
C LEU A 378 -9.04 -4.60 -7.17
N THR A 379 -10.24 -4.25 -6.70
CA THR A 379 -11.48 -4.97 -7.08
C THR A 379 -11.77 -4.88 -8.58
N HIS A 380 -11.53 -3.73 -9.21
CA HIS A 380 -11.80 -3.53 -10.64
C HIS A 380 -10.87 -4.38 -11.53
N ALA A 381 -9.61 -4.51 -11.15
CA ALA A 381 -8.60 -5.19 -11.95
C ALA A 381 -8.48 -6.68 -11.58
N ALA A 382 -8.46 -7.02 -10.29
CA ALA A 382 -8.23 -8.38 -9.82
C ALA A 382 -9.51 -9.23 -9.74
N HIS A 383 -10.69 -8.65 -10.00
CA HIS A 383 -11.98 -9.35 -9.92
C HIS A 383 -12.23 -9.97 -8.54
N LEU A 384 -11.96 -9.21 -7.49
CA LEU A 384 -12.12 -9.65 -6.11
C LEU A 384 -13.36 -9.02 -5.47
N LYS A 385 -14.00 -9.75 -4.57
CA LYS A 385 -15.04 -9.23 -3.68
C LYS A 385 -14.41 -8.88 -2.33
N ILE A 386 -14.06 -7.62 -2.13
CA ILE A 386 -13.37 -7.16 -0.91
C ILE A 386 -14.37 -6.57 0.09
N TYR A 387 -14.38 -7.13 1.29
CA TYR A 387 -15.10 -6.65 2.47
C TYR A 387 -14.09 -6.09 3.48
N ALA A 388 -14.44 -4.99 4.13
CA ALA A 388 -13.60 -4.39 5.17
C ALA A 388 -14.22 -4.59 6.57
N ILE A 389 -13.38 -4.97 7.53
CA ILE A 389 -13.75 -5.05 8.96
C ILE A 389 -12.84 -4.12 9.75
N LEU A 390 -13.43 -3.32 10.62
CA LEU A 390 -12.69 -2.45 11.51
C LEU A 390 -12.31 -3.22 12.78
N GLY A 391 -11.01 -3.26 13.11
CA GLY A 391 -10.54 -3.95 14.31
C GLY A 391 -11.10 -3.34 15.59
N LYS A 392 -11.24 -4.16 16.64
CA LYS A 392 -11.61 -3.74 17.99
C LYS A 392 -10.47 -3.06 18.72
N ARG A 393 -10.84 -2.15 19.62
CA ARG A 393 -9.91 -1.52 20.57
C ARG A 393 -9.22 -2.60 21.42
N PRO A 394 -7.88 -2.61 21.53
CA PRO A 394 -7.19 -3.49 22.46
C PRO A 394 -7.53 -3.13 23.92
N GLU A 395 -8.04 -4.08 24.70
CA GLU A 395 -8.58 -3.87 26.06
C GLU A 395 -7.61 -3.21 27.05
N LYS A 396 -6.30 -3.41 26.87
CA LYS A 396 -5.25 -2.93 27.79
C LYS A 396 -4.41 -1.79 27.20
N ASN A 397 -4.90 -1.12 26.16
CA ASN A 397 -4.18 -0.01 25.54
C ASN A 397 -4.81 1.33 25.91
N PHE A 398 -4.29 1.95 26.98
CA PHE A 398 -4.75 3.26 27.47
C PHE A 398 -4.62 4.37 26.43
N LEU A 399 -3.57 4.35 25.61
CA LEU A 399 -3.37 5.38 24.58
C LEU A 399 -4.40 5.25 23.45
N MET A 400 -4.75 4.03 23.04
CA MET A 400 -5.86 3.81 22.09
C MET A 400 -7.21 4.20 22.69
N TRP A 401 -7.41 4.01 24.00
CA TRP A 401 -8.58 4.52 24.70
C TRP A 401 -8.67 6.05 24.58
N ILE A 402 -7.57 6.78 24.85
CA ILE A 402 -7.53 8.23 24.64
C ILE A 402 -7.80 8.59 23.17
N PHE A 403 -7.20 7.88 22.22
CA PHE A 403 -7.38 8.20 20.80
C PHE A 403 -8.79 7.91 20.30
N SER A 404 -9.56 7.08 21.01
CA SER A 404 -10.96 6.81 20.69
C SER A 404 -11.80 8.09 20.74
N PHE A 405 -11.46 9.05 21.61
CA PHE A 405 -12.14 10.35 21.69
C PHE A 405 -11.93 11.23 20.45
N LEU A 406 -10.90 10.97 19.64
CA LEU A 406 -10.69 11.70 18.39
C LEU A 406 -11.62 11.21 17.28
N GLY A 407 -12.06 9.96 17.35
CA GLY A 407 -12.72 9.27 16.24
C GLY A 407 -11.75 8.82 15.15
N TRP A 408 -12.25 8.02 14.20
CA TRP A 408 -11.44 7.42 13.13
C TRP A 408 -10.83 8.46 12.19
N ASP A 409 -11.65 9.36 11.63
CA ASP A 409 -11.22 10.31 10.59
C ASP A 409 -10.17 11.30 11.12
N ARG A 410 -10.37 11.81 12.34
CA ARG A 410 -9.41 12.73 12.98
C ARG A 410 -8.13 12.00 13.38
N CYS A 411 -8.21 10.79 13.93
CA CYS A 411 -7.02 10.01 14.24
C CYS A 411 -6.21 9.68 12.98
N PHE A 412 -6.88 9.31 11.88
CA PHE A 412 -6.21 9.00 10.62
C PHE A 412 -5.54 10.24 9.99
N SER A 413 -6.15 11.41 10.16
CA SER A 413 -5.59 12.69 9.69
C SER A 413 -4.35 13.11 10.50
N LEU A 414 -4.32 12.79 11.80
CA LEU A 414 -3.20 13.11 12.69
C LEU A 414 -2.06 12.08 12.58
N ARG A 415 -0.91 12.50 12.04
CA ARG A 415 0.24 11.61 11.75
C ARG A 415 0.66 10.72 12.93
N TRP A 416 0.71 11.25 14.16
CA TRP A 416 1.10 10.48 15.34
C TRP A 416 0.03 9.45 15.74
N CYS A 417 -1.24 9.81 15.66
CA CYS A 417 -2.36 8.92 15.99
C CYS A 417 -2.43 7.80 14.97
N ARG A 418 -2.48 8.14 13.67
CA ARG A 418 -2.43 7.20 12.55
C ARG A 418 -1.27 6.21 12.67
N ASN A 419 -0.05 6.70 12.93
CA ASN A 419 1.12 5.84 13.03
C ASN A 419 1.04 4.90 14.24
N TYR A 420 0.57 5.40 15.39
CA TYR A 420 0.40 4.58 16.59
C TYR A 420 -0.69 3.52 16.39
N ALA A 421 -1.87 3.91 15.91
CA ALA A 421 -2.99 3.02 15.57
C ALA A 421 -2.57 1.93 14.59
N ARG A 422 -1.90 2.33 13.49
CA ARG A 422 -1.30 1.41 12.50
C ARG A 422 -0.30 0.44 13.13
N SER A 423 0.37 0.82 14.22
CA SER A 423 1.36 -0.02 14.88
C SER A 423 0.78 -0.97 15.91
N GLN A 424 -0.54 -1.07 16.08
CA GLN A 424 -1.15 -1.98 17.05
C GLN A 424 -1.46 -3.37 16.45
N PRO A 425 -1.47 -4.43 17.30
CA PRO A 425 -2.06 -5.71 16.93
C PRO A 425 -3.54 -5.55 16.57
N ILE A 426 -3.98 -6.34 15.59
CA ILE A 426 -5.35 -6.29 15.09
C ILE A 426 -6.16 -7.30 15.89
N VAL A 427 -7.25 -6.83 16.52
CA VAL A 427 -8.24 -7.69 17.15
C VAL A 427 -9.49 -7.66 16.28
N VAL A 428 -9.82 -8.77 15.64
CA VAL A 428 -10.99 -8.86 14.75
C VAL A 428 -12.27 -8.80 15.58
N ASP A 429 -13.24 -7.98 15.16
CA ASP A 429 -14.60 -8.07 15.71
C ASP A 429 -15.29 -9.33 15.18
N ILE A 430 -15.38 -10.37 16.01
CA ILE A 430 -16.00 -11.65 15.63
C ILE A 430 -17.48 -11.50 15.26
N GLY A 431 -18.22 -10.59 15.90
CA GLY A 431 -19.63 -10.37 15.58
C GLY A 431 -19.82 -9.60 14.26
N GLU A 432 -18.87 -8.77 13.86
CA GLU A 432 -18.85 -8.17 12.52
C GLU A 432 -18.41 -9.19 11.46
N LEU A 433 -17.39 -10.00 11.75
CA LEU A 433 -16.95 -11.08 10.88
C LEU A 433 -18.08 -12.07 10.58
N GLU A 434 -18.82 -12.52 11.59
CA GLU A 434 -19.95 -13.42 11.40
C GLU A 434 -21.05 -12.80 10.54
N ARG A 435 -21.37 -11.52 10.72
CA ARG A 435 -22.34 -10.81 9.86
C ARG A 435 -21.88 -10.73 8.41
N VAL A 436 -20.61 -10.43 8.16
CA VAL A 436 -20.04 -10.41 6.80
C VAL A 436 -20.09 -11.80 6.16
N LEU A 437 -19.72 -12.85 6.91
CA LEU A 437 -19.75 -14.23 6.42
C LEU A 437 -21.19 -14.70 6.10
N LEU A 438 -22.16 -14.34 6.94
CA LEU A 438 -23.58 -14.64 6.70
C LEU A 438 -24.13 -13.86 5.50
N HIS A 439 -23.77 -12.58 5.37
CA HIS A 439 -24.16 -11.79 4.20
C HIS A 439 -23.59 -12.39 2.91
N PHE A 440 -22.32 -12.78 2.92
CA PHE A 440 -21.66 -13.46 1.81
C PHE A 440 -22.37 -14.78 1.45
N SER A 441 -22.72 -15.60 2.44
CA SER A 441 -23.37 -16.90 2.17
C SER A 441 -24.82 -16.75 1.69
N GLN A 442 -25.53 -15.71 2.14
CA GLN A 442 -26.93 -15.45 1.79
C GLN A 442 -27.09 -14.69 0.47
N GLY A 443 -26.15 -13.81 0.12
CA GLY A 443 -26.25 -12.87 -1.00
C GLY A 443 -26.43 -13.50 -2.39
N HIS A 444 -26.31 -14.82 -2.52
CA HIS A 444 -26.59 -15.56 -3.77
C HIS A 444 -27.43 -16.82 -3.55
N LEU A 445 -28.36 -16.83 -2.58
CA LEU A 445 -29.56 -17.62 -2.87
C LEU A 445 -30.11 -17.07 -4.20
N PRO A 446 -30.32 -17.90 -5.25
CA PRO A 446 -31.06 -17.42 -6.41
C PRO A 446 -32.33 -16.76 -5.89
N PRO A 447 -32.77 -15.61 -6.47
CA PRO A 447 -34.05 -15.04 -6.07
C PRO A 447 -35.03 -16.20 -6.08
N LEU A 448 -35.63 -16.50 -4.92
CA LEU A 448 -36.56 -17.62 -4.75
C LEU A 448 -37.45 -17.56 -5.98
N ALA A 449 -37.25 -18.51 -6.91
CA ALA A 449 -38.09 -18.59 -8.08
C ALA A 449 -39.49 -18.62 -7.51
N SER A 450 -40.28 -17.59 -7.83
CA SER A 450 -41.63 -17.46 -7.33
C SER A 450 -42.30 -18.78 -7.68
N LEU A 451 -42.51 -19.61 -6.67
CA LEU A 451 -43.34 -20.80 -6.75
C LEU A 451 -44.76 -20.26 -6.92
N THR A 452 -45.08 -19.88 -8.16
CA THR A 452 -46.41 -19.58 -8.66
C THR A 452 -46.88 -20.74 -9.49
#